data_AF-A0A1G5AQX5-F1
#
_entry.id   AF-A0A1G5AQX5-F1
#
_cell.length_a   1.000
_cell.length_b   1.000
_cell.length_c   1.000
_cell.angle_alpha   90.00
_cell.angle_beta   90.00
_cell.angle_gamma   90.00
#
_symmetry.space_group_name_H-M   'P 1'
#
loop_
_entity.id
_entity.type
_entity.pdbx_description
1 polymer ?
#
loop_
_entity_poly.entity_id
_entity_poly.type
_entity_poly.pdbx_seq_one_letter_code
_entity_poly.pdbx_strand_id
1 'polypeptide(L)'
;MPSNPRWTLLLLAGLVGAGLSGGARAADHAVVLMYHHVDADGPPSTSVTPETFERHLGYLEEHNFTVWPLVRVLRHLDRGKPLPPKTVALTFDDAYESVYTEAFPRLRRRGWPFTVFVSTDYIDQGYRGYLDWDQLRELAAEDGVDLGNHSRSHPHLVRRREGEDEAAWRERVRDEIRGAGERLAAEAGEPVPVFAYPYGEYDREVRAIVEDLGLYGVGQQSGAVGAGSDLRAAPRFPVATPYADLDDLGPKLRSRPLPVTVLAPEDRVLPAEARRPELRLRLEEGPYRAGALACYASGQGRMERTWVSEAEGVVAVRPRKPLRSGRTKYNCTAPSNEESGVFHWFSYLWIKPNPDGSWYRE
;
A
#
# COMPACT_ATOMS: atom_id res chain seq x y z
N MET A 1 -57.58 -68.61 -18.41
CA MET A 1 -56.13 -68.35 -18.54
C MET A 1 -55.91 -66.85 -18.63
N PRO A 2 -55.60 -66.15 -17.53
CA PRO A 2 -55.35 -64.71 -17.57
C PRO A 2 -53.91 -64.34 -17.17
N SER A 3 -53.40 -63.32 -17.89
CA SER A 3 -52.52 -62.23 -17.46
C SER A 3 -51.22 -62.53 -16.70
N ASN A 4 -50.08 -62.43 -17.41
CA ASN A 4 -48.79 -62.00 -16.84
C ASN A 4 -48.48 -60.57 -17.34
N PRO A 5 -48.32 -59.56 -16.47
CA PRO A 5 -47.80 -58.27 -16.88
C PRO A 5 -46.26 -58.32 -16.92
N ARG A 6 -45.68 -57.95 -18.06
CA ARG A 6 -44.25 -57.67 -18.20
C ARG A 6 -43.98 -56.28 -17.64
N TRP A 7 -43.12 -56.19 -16.64
CA TRP A 7 -42.58 -54.93 -16.11
C TRP A 7 -41.55 -54.38 -17.10
N THR A 8 -41.84 -53.22 -17.68
CA THR A 8 -40.87 -52.44 -18.46
C THR A 8 -40.01 -51.63 -17.49
N LEU A 9 -38.72 -51.97 -17.36
CA LEU A 9 -37.75 -51.10 -16.68
C LEU A 9 -37.55 -49.84 -17.53
N LEU A 10 -37.97 -48.69 -17.01
CA LEU A 10 -37.55 -47.37 -17.49
C LEU A 10 -36.17 -47.06 -16.87
N LEU A 11 -35.12 -47.11 -17.70
CA LEU A 11 -33.81 -46.55 -17.37
C LEU A 11 -33.91 -45.01 -17.41
N LEU A 12 -34.06 -44.40 -16.24
CA LEU A 12 -33.84 -42.96 -16.04
C LEU A 12 -32.33 -42.69 -16.11
N ALA A 13 -31.86 -42.24 -17.27
CA ALA A 13 -30.55 -41.64 -17.41
C ALA A 13 -30.57 -40.26 -16.72
N GLY A 14 -30.10 -40.22 -15.47
CA GLY A 14 -29.86 -38.96 -14.76
C GLY A 14 -28.69 -38.22 -15.40
N LEU A 15 -28.99 -37.17 -16.17
CA LEU A 15 -28.01 -36.17 -16.56
C LEU A 15 -27.60 -35.39 -15.30
N VAL A 16 -26.47 -35.79 -14.70
CA VAL A 16 -25.76 -34.94 -13.74
C VAL A 16 -25.18 -33.78 -14.55
N GLY A 17 -25.90 -32.67 -14.59
CA GLY A 17 -25.38 -31.41 -15.08
C GLY A 17 -24.22 -30.97 -14.18
N ALA A 18 -23.00 -31.14 -14.66
CA ALA A 18 -21.85 -30.46 -14.08
C ALA A 18 -22.08 -28.95 -14.28
N GLY A 19 -22.63 -28.30 -13.25
CA GLY A 19 -22.67 -26.85 -13.19
C GLY A 19 -21.23 -26.35 -13.29
N LEU A 20 -20.92 -25.61 -14.36
CA LEU A 20 -19.72 -24.82 -14.44
C LEU A 20 -19.84 -23.74 -13.35
N SER A 21 -19.41 -24.06 -12.13
CA SER A 21 -19.06 -23.06 -11.14
C SER A 21 -17.93 -22.26 -11.78
N GLY A 22 -18.24 -21.09 -12.31
CA GLY A 22 -17.27 -20.11 -12.78
C GLY A 22 -16.37 -19.74 -11.60
N GLY A 23 -15.29 -20.51 -11.43
CA GLY A 23 -14.32 -20.27 -10.38
C GLY A 23 -13.80 -18.86 -10.55
N ALA A 24 -14.00 -18.03 -9.52
CA ALA A 24 -13.37 -16.74 -9.42
C ALA A 24 -11.88 -16.89 -9.77
N ARG A 25 -11.43 -16.25 -10.86
CA ARG A 25 -10.04 -16.32 -11.28
C ARG A 25 -9.19 -15.78 -10.12
N ALA A 26 -8.31 -16.62 -9.59
CA ALA A 26 -7.31 -16.22 -8.61
C ALA A 26 -6.64 -14.91 -9.05
N ALA A 27 -6.58 -13.94 -8.14
CA ALA A 27 -5.84 -12.70 -8.35
C ALA A 27 -4.40 -12.84 -7.84
N ASP A 28 -3.50 -12.06 -8.41
CA ASP A 28 -2.08 -12.00 -8.09
C ASP A 28 -1.67 -10.64 -7.46
N HIS A 29 -2.68 -9.84 -7.09
CA HIS A 29 -2.50 -8.49 -6.57
C HIS A 29 -3.62 -8.07 -5.61
N ALA A 30 -3.32 -7.02 -4.86
CA ALA A 30 -4.25 -6.33 -3.97
C ALA A 30 -4.05 -4.82 -4.05
N VAL A 31 -5.05 -4.09 -3.60
CA VAL A 31 -4.93 -2.65 -3.33
C VAL A 31 -4.79 -2.47 -1.82
N VAL A 32 -3.86 -1.62 -1.40
CA VAL A 32 -3.70 -1.25 0.02
C VAL A 32 -4.08 0.22 0.16
N LEU A 33 -5.10 0.51 0.96
CA LEU A 33 -5.51 1.87 1.29
C LEU A 33 -4.82 2.34 2.56
N MET A 34 -4.35 3.58 2.56
CA MET A 34 -3.73 4.23 3.71
C MET A 34 -4.53 5.46 4.11
N TYR A 35 -5.17 5.37 5.26
CA TYR A 35 -5.82 6.47 5.97
C TYR A 35 -4.89 6.96 7.09
N HIS A 36 -5.17 8.12 7.68
CA HIS A 36 -4.59 8.51 8.98
C HIS A 36 -5.74 8.86 9.93
N HIS A 37 -6.41 9.99 9.69
CA HIS A 37 -7.60 10.39 10.46
C HIS A 37 -8.90 10.02 9.75
N VAL A 38 -9.89 9.64 10.55
CA VAL A 38 -11.30 9.63 10.14
C VAL A 38 -12.03 10.71 10.94
N ASP A 39 -11.74 11.96 10.59
CA ASP A 39 -12.13 13.16 11.34
C ASP A 39 -12.55 14.27 10.37
N ALA A 40 -13.64 14.97 10.71
CA ALA A 40 -14.13 16.12 9.96
C ALA A 40 -13.32 17.39 10.22
N ASP A 41 -12.74 17.50 11.42
CA ASP A 41 -12.03 18.70 11.87
C ASP A 41 -10.50 18.57 11.78
N GLY A 42 -10.02 17.39 11.36
CA GLY A 42 -8.61 17.09 11.17
C GLY A 42 -7.98 17.80 9.96
N PRO A 43 -6.63 17.78 9.84
CA PRO A 43 -5.94 18.38 8.69
C PRO A 43 -6.38 17.73 7.37
N PRO A 44 -6.84 18.50 6.37
CA PRO A 44 -7.36 17.93 5.11
C PRO A 44 -6.35 17.07 4.35
N SER A 45 -5.04 17.30 4.54
CA SER A 45 -3.97 16.54 3.90
C SER A 45 -3.84 15.09 4.38
N THR A 46 -4.40 14.77 5.55
CA THR A 46 -4.27 13.46 6.21
C THR A 46 -5.60 12.95 6.78
N SER A 47 -6.71 13.64 6.54
CA SER A 47 -8.02 13.27 7.07
C SER A 47 -8.99 12.91 5.97
N VAL A 48 -9.90 12.00 6.27
CA VAL A 48 -11.19 11.87 5.59
C VAL A 48 -12.30 12.09 6.61
N THR A 49 -13.43 12.65 6.19
CA THR A 49 -14.57 12.77 7.11
C THR A 49 -15.18 11.40 7.41
N PRO A 50 -15.85 11.19 8.57
CA PRO A 50 -16.54 9.93 8.85
C PRO A 50 -17.59 9.55 7.80
N GLU A 51 -18.28 10.53 7.22
CA GLU A 51 -19.23 10.32 6.12
C GLU A 51 -18.52 9.84 4.85
N THR A 52 -17.38 10.46 4.51
CA THR A 52 -16.58 10.05 3.35
C THR A 52 -16.04 8.64 3.53
N PHE A 53 -15.56 8.32 4.74
CA PHE A 53 -15.10 6.98 5.06
C PHE A 53 -16.23 5.95 4.93
N GLU A 54 -17.43 6.24 5.46
CA GLU A 54 -18.59 5.34 5.30
C GLU A 54 -18.96 5.13 3.82
N ARG A 55 -18.87 6.17 2.99
CA ARG A 55 -19.05 6.05 1.52
C ARG A 55 -17.99 5.14 0.90
N HIS A 56 -16.74 5.17 1.35
CA HIS A 56 -15.71 4.25 0.89
C HIS A 56 -16.05 2.81 1.24
N LEU A 57 -16.47 2.55 2.48
CA LEU A 57 -16.86 1.20 2.90
C LEU A 57 -18.06 0.68 2.09
N GLY A 58 -19.09 1.52 1.90
CA GLY A 58 -20.25 1.17 1.08
C GLY A 58 -19.87 0.88 -0.38
N TYR A 59 -18.93 1.64 -0.95
CA TYR A 59 -18.42 1.37 -2.30
C TYR A 59 -17.74 0.00 -2.40
N LEU A 60 -16.92 -0.36 -1.41
CA LEU A 60 -16.25 -1.66 -1.35
C LEU A 60 -17.27 -2.81 -1.28
N GLU A 61 -18.34 -2.66 -0.49
CA GLU A 61 -19.45 -3.62 -0.41
C GLU A 61 -20.19 -3.75 -1.75
N GLU A 62 -20.66 -2.63 -2.30
CA GLU A 62 -21.42 -2.57 -3.54
C GLU A 62 -20.67 -3.20 -4.72
N HIS A 63 -19.35 -3.01 -4.76
CA HIS A 63 -18.50 -3.50 -5.84
C HIS A 63 -17.85 -4.86 -5.55
N ASN A 64 -18.26 -5.54 -4.48
CA ASN A 64 -17.81 -6.88 -4.08
C ASN A 64 -16.28 -6.99 -3.91
N PHE A 65 -15.69 -6.02 -3.20
CA PHE A 65 -14.30 -6.12 -2.75
C PHE A 65 -14.16 -7.11 -1.60
N THR A 66 -13.02 -7.81 -1.55
CA THR A 66 -12.68 -8.72 -0.46
C THR A 66 -11.69 -8.02 0.47
N VAL A 67 -12.11 -7.67 1.68
CA VAL A 67 -11.22 -7.04 2.66
C VAL A 67 -10.42 -8.11 3.41
N TRP A 68 -9.09 -8.08 3.32
CA TRP A 68 -8.18 -9.03 3.98
C TRP A 68 -7.20 -8.32 4.92
N PRO A 69 -6.71 -9.01 5.98
CA PRO A 69 -5.62 -8.49 6.80
C PRO A 69 -4.39 -8.24 5.93
N LEU A 70 -3.73 -7.09 6.10
CA LEU A 70 -2.58 -6.69 5.28
C LEU A 70 -1.48 -7.77 5.30
N VAL A 71 -1.15 -8.30 6.47
CA VAL A 71 -0.06 -9.27 6.61
C VAL A 71 -0.40 -10.59 5.91
N ARG A 72 -1.69 -10.97 5.86
CA ARG A 72 -2.14 -12.12 5.07
C ARG A 72 -1.93 -11.88 3.59
N VAL A 73 -2.28 -10.69 3.09
CA VAL A 73 -2.05 -10.29 1.69
C VAL A 73 -0.57 -10.39 1.35
N LEU A 74 0.31 -9.75 2.13
CA LEU A 74 1.75 -9.72 1.89
C LEU A 74 2.36 -11.12 1.93
N ARG A 75 2.00 -11.97 2.92
CA ARG A 75 2.46 -13.37 3.00
C ARG A 75 1.99 -14.23 1.82
N HIS A 76 0.80 -13.97 1.29
CA HIS A 76 0.33 -14.68 0.11
C HIS A 76 1.15 -14.29 -1.12
N LEU A 77 1.37 -12.99 -1.34
CA LEU A 77 2.19 -12.49 -2.44
C LEU A 77 3.64 -12.99 -2.37
N ASP A 78 4.25 -12.94 -1.19
CA ASP A 78 5.62 -13.41 -0.92
C ASP A 78 5.81 -14.90 -1.25
N ARG A 79 4.77 -15.71 -0.99
CA ARG A 79 4.77 -17.15 -1.24
C ARG A 79 4.23 -17.54 -2.61
N GLY A 80 3.95 -16.57 -3.49
CA GLY A 80 3.33 -16.81 -4.80
C GLY A 80 1.96 -17.47 -4.70
N LYS A 81 1.24 -17.31 -3.58
CA LYS A 81 -0.10 -17.85 -3.38
C LYS A 81 -1.14 -16.87 -3.92
N PRO A 82 -2.22 -17.38 -4.53
CA PRO A 82 -3.27 -16.54 -5.07
C PRO A 82 -4.01 -15.79 -3.96
N LEU A 83 -4.57 -14.65 -4.34
CA LEU A 83 -5.50 -13.84 -3.56
C LEU A 83 -6.92 -13.99 -4.14
N PRO A 84 -7.97 -13.76 -3.33
CA PRO A 84 -9.31 -13.54 -3.85
C PRO A 84 -9.32 -12.38 -4.85
N PRO A 85 -10.23 -12.38 -5.84
CA PRO A 85 -10.43 -11.23 -6.68
C PRO A 85 -10.77 -9.99 -5.86
N LYS A 86 -10.37 -8.81 -6.36
CA LYS A 86 -10.68 -7.51 -5.74
C LYS A 86 -10.26 -7.47 -4.25
N THR A 87 -9.11 -8.04 -3.93
CA THR A 87 -8.57 -7.99 -2.56
C THR A 87 -8.13 -6.57 -2.23
N VAL A 88 -8.59 -6.06 -1.09
CA VAL A 88 -8.20 -4.77 -0.53
C VAL A 88 -7.75 -4.95 0.92
N ALA A 89 -6.71 -4.23 1.33
CA ALA A 89 -6.30 -4.11 2.72
C ALA A 89 -6.48 -2.66 3.19
N LEU A 90 -7.03 -2.50 4.40
CA LEU A 90 -7.28 -1.20 5.02
C LEU A 90 -6.20 -0.94 6.07
N THR A 91 -5.54 0.22 5.99
CA THR A 91 -4.47 0.61 6.90
C THR A 91 -4.66 2.03 7.42
N PHE A 92 -4.28 2.26 8.66
CA PHE A 92 -4.30 3.55 9.34
C PHE A 92 -2.93 3.84 9.91
N ASP A 93 -2.34 4.96 9.53
CA ASP A 93 -1.05 5.39 10.10
C ASP A 93 -1.28 6.23 11.36
N ASP A 94 -0.22 6.35 12.17
CA ASP A 94 -0.08 7.19 13.37
C ASP A 94 -0.91 6.83 14.61
N ALA A 95 -1.92 5.96 14.52
CA ALA A 95 -2.79 5.59 15.63
C ALA A 95 -3.53 6.78 16.28
N TYR A 96 -4.16 7.61 15.45
CA TYR A 96 -5.02 8.71 15.90
C TYR A 96 -6.32 8.24 16.54
N GLU A 97 -6.79 8.94 17.58
CA GLU A 97 -8.00 8.60 18.36
C GLU A 97 -9.24 8.41 17.48
N SER A 98 -9.34 9.15 16.37
CA SER A 98 -10.43 9.01 15.38
C SER A 98 -10.51 7.61 14.76
N VAL A 99 -9.42 6.85 14.71
CA VAL A 99 -9.44 5.44 14.29
C VAL A 99 -10.27 4.61 15.25
N TYR A 100 -10.12 4.84 16.57
CA TYR A 100 -10.88 4.12 17.59
C TYR A 100 -12.34 4.56 17.67
N THR A 101 -12.60 5.87 17.60
CA THR A 101 -13.95 6.40 17.79
C THR A 101 -14.82 6.34 16.53
N GLU A 102 -14.24 6.50 15.34
CA GLU A 102 -14.98 6.56 14.08
C GLU A 102 -14.75 5.34 13.19
N ALA A 103 -13.49 4.97 12.91
CA ALA A 103 -13.21 3.88 11.97
C ALA A 103 -13.58 2.51 12.54
N PHE A 104 -13.14 2.22 13.76
CA PHE A 104 -13.25 0.91 14.37
C PHE A 104 -14.70 0.41 14.51
N PRO A 105 -15.68 1.18 15.03
CA PRO A 105 -17.06 0.70 15.12
C PRO A 105 -17.68 0.38 13.76
N ARG A 106 -17.28 1.09 12.69
CA ARG A 106 -17.76 0.89 11.32
C ARG A 106 -17.19 -0.39 10.70
N LEU A 107 -15.91 -0.66 10.93
CA LEU A 107 -15.22 -1.87 10.44
C LEU A 107 -15.66 -3.11 11.23
N ARG A 108 -15.80 -2.99 12.57
CA ARG A 108 -16.28 -4.07 13.44
C ARG A 108 -17.67 -4.57 13.06
N ARG A 109 -18.61 -3.67 12.75
CA ARG A 109 -19.95 -4.05 12.27
C ARG A 109 -19.93 -4.88 10.98
N ARG A 110 -18.88 -4.74 10.17
CA ARG A 110 -18.68 -5.46 8.92
C ARG A 110 -17.83 -6.72 9.09
N GLY A 111 -17.25 -6.94 10.28
CA GLY A 111 -16.24 -7.96 10.51
C GLY A 111 -15.01 -7.77 9.62
N TRP A 112 -14.66 -6.51 9.32
CA TRP A 112 -13.58 -6.21 8.38
C TRP A 112 -12.24 -6.02 9.10
N PRO A 113 -11.18 -6.72 8.64
CA PRO A 113 -9.84 -6.58 9.18
C PRO A 113 -9.21 -5.25 8.75
N PHE A 114 -8.28 -4.76 9.56
CA PHE A 114 -7.48 -3.58 9.25
C PHE A 114 -6.16 -3.60 10.03
N THR A 115 -5.22 -2.73 9.66
CA THR A 115 -3.95 -2.57 10.36
C THR A 115 -3.80 -1.14 10.86
N VAL A 116 -3.40 -0.96 12.12
CA VAL A 116 -3.02 0.34 12.67
C VAL A 116 -1.50 0.37 12.85
N PHE A 117 -0.82 1.29 12.17
CA PHE A 117 0.62 1.49 12.33
C PHE A 117 0.88 2.47 13.47
N VAL A 118 1.62 2.02 14.48
CA VAL A 118 1.76 2.71 15.76
C VAL A 118 3.17 3.26 15.95
N SER A 119 3.26 4.57 16.21
CA SER A 119 4.48 5.24 16.66
C SER A 119 4.57 5.16 18.18
N THR A 120 5.30 4.18 18.72
CA THR A 120 5.08 3.72 20.11
C THR A 120 5.40 4.76 21.17
N ASP A 121 6.39 5.63 20.95
CA ASP A 121 6.75 6.66 21.93
C ASP A 121 5.65 7.72 22.08
N TYR A 122 4.82 7.95 21.06
CA TYR A 122 3.69 8.90 21.13
C TYR A 122 2.61 8.38 22.08
N ILE A 123 2.39 7.05 22.07
CA ILE A 123 1.44 6.37 22.94
C ILE A 123 1.98 6.33 24.37
N ASP A 124 3.24 5.92 24.55
CA ASP A 124 3.89 5.86 25.86
C ASP A 124 3.95 7.24 26.56
N GLN A 125 4.11 8.33 25.79
CA GLN A 125 4.12 9.69 26.31
C GLN A 125 2.72 10.30 26.49
N GLY A 126 1.65 9.59 26.11
CA GLY A 126 0.27 10.05 26.26
C GLY A 126 -0.04 11.31 25.45
N TYR A 127 0.43 11.39 24.20
CA TYR A 127 0.15 12.53 23.34
C TYR A 127 -1.35 12.64 23.06
N ARG A 128 -1.90 13.85 23.15
CA ARG A 128 -3.34 14.09 22.93
C ARG A 128 -3.72 13.81 21.48
N GLY A 129 -4.91 13.22 21.28
CA GLY A 129 -5.44 12.89 19.96
C GLY A 129 -4.90 11.59 19.36
N TYR A 130 -4.12 10.84 20.12
CA TYR A 130 -3.66 9.48 19.79
C TYR A 130 -4.40 8.47 20.66
N LEU A 131 -4.43 7.22 20.21
CA LEU A 131 -4.90 6.11 21.03
C LEU A 131 -4.02 5.94 22.27
N ASP A 132 -4.57 5.31 23.31
CA ASP A 132 -3.80 4.74 24.41
C ASP A 132 -3.60 3.23 24.24
N TRP A 133 -2.81 2.62 25.12
CA TRP A 133 -2.54 1.19 25.09
C TRP A 133 -3.77 0.33 25.42
N ASP A 134 -4.74 0.83 26.19
CA ASP A 134 -5.96 0.07 26.48
C ASP A 134 -6.81 -0.04 25.22
N GLN A 135 -6.98 1.07 24.50
CA GLN A 135 -7.67 1.11 23.21
C GLN A 135 -6.95 0.26 22.16
N LEU A 136 -5.62 0.34 22.05
CA LEU A 136 -4.85 -0.48 21.11
C LEU A 136 -4.99 -1.98 21.40
N ARG A 137 -5.02 -2.38 22.68
CA ARG A 137 -5.26 -3.77 23.08
C ARG A 137 -6.67 -4.23 22.75
N GLU A 138 -7.68 -3.36 22.91
CA GLU A 138 -9.04 -3.67 22.48
C GLU A 138 -9.12 -3.86 20.95
N LEU A 139 -8.46 -3.00 20.17
CA LEU A 139 -8.39 -3.17 18.72
C LEU A 139 -7.75 -4.52 18.35
N ALA A 140 -6.60 -4.84 18.94
CA ALA A 140 -5.84 -6.06 18.65
C ALA A 140 -6.55 -7.36 19.08
N ALA A 141 -7.58 -7.27 19.95
CA ALA A 141 -8.38 -8.43 20.34
C ALA A 141 -9.38 -8.88 19.27
N GLU A 142 -9.63 -8.05 18.25
CA GLU A 142 -10.56 -8.35 17.16
C GLU A 142 -9.87 -9.16 16.04
N ASP A 143 -10.60 -10.14 15.48
CA ASP A 143 -10.03 -11.03 14.46
C ASP A 143 -9.59 -10.26 13.21
N GLY A 144 -8.33 -10.46 12.82
CA GLY A 144 -7.71 -9.83 11.67
C GLY A 144 -7.35 -8.35 11.84
N VAL A 145 -7.40 -7.80 13.05
CA VAL A 145 -6.86 -6.47 13.37
C VAL A 145 -5.40 -6.59 13.82
N ASP A 146 -4.50 -5.96 13.07
CA ASP A 146 -3.06 -6.01 13.34
C ASP A 146 -2.55 -4.66 13.87
N LEU A 147 -1.68 -4.68 14.88
CA LEU A 147 -0.86 -3.52 15.26
C LEU A 147 0.49 -3.57 14.53
N GLY A 148 0.65 -2.72 13.52
CA GLY A 148 1.85 -2.60 12.71
C GLY A 148 2.85 -1.62 13.30
N ASN A 149 4.12 -1.77 12.92
CA ASN A 149 5.21 -0.94 13.41
C ASN A 149 5.32 0.38 12.62
N HIS A 150 5.34 1.53 13.31
CA HIS A 150 5.57 2.85 12.69
C HIS A 150 6.79 3.58 13.27
N SER A 151 7.76 2.82 13.73
CA SER A 151 8.94 3.26 14.51
C SER A 151 8.58 3.75 15.91
N ARG A 152 9.60 4.06 16.72
CA ARG A 152 9.39 4.59 18.07
C ARG A 152 8.89 6.02 18.02
N SER A 153 9.69 6.90 17.40
CA SER A 153 9.53 8.35 17.50
C SER A 153 9.06 9.02 16.20
N HIS A 154 8.65 8.24 15.20
CA HIS A 154 8.22 8.71 13.87
C HIS A 154 9.22 9.68 13.19
N PRO A 155 10.53 9.38 13.12
CA PRO A 155 11.50 10.29 12.52
C PRO A 155 11.54 10.12 11.00
N HIS A 156 12.11 11.12 10.32
CA HIS A 156 12.56 10.96 8.94
C HIS A 156 13.80 10.05 8.90
N LEU A 157 13.61 8.75 8.63
CA LEU A 157 14.66 7.74 8.76
C LEU A 157 15.86 7.96 7.83
N VAL A 158 15.64 8.51 6.64
CA VAL A 158 16.71 8.82 5.68
C VAL A 158 17.57 10.03 6.08
N ARG A 159 17.16 10.79 7.11
CA ARG A 159 17.88 11.98 7.55
C ARG A 159 18.91 11.62 8.62
N ARG A 160 20.15 12.00 8.35
CA ARG A 160 21.25 11.93 9.34
C ARG A 160 21.19 13.11 10.30
N ARG A 161 21.52 12.86 11.56
CA ARG A 161 21.70 13.90 12.58
C ARG A 161 23.06 14.59 12.38
N GLU A 162 23.21 15.79 12.91
CA GLU A 162 24.49 16.51 12.84
C GLU A 162 25.58 15.71 13.58
N GLY A 163 26.72 15.49 12.91
CA GLY A 163 27.83 14.70 13.45
C GLY A 163 27.60 13.18 13.50
N GLU A 164 26.46 12.69 13.01
CA GLU A 164 26.14 11.26 12.98
C GLU A 164 26.81 10.58 11.79
N ASP A 165 27.70 9.63 12.08
CA ASP A 165 28.30 8.77 11.06
C ASP A 165 27.31 7.69 10.56
N GLU A 166 27.70 6.99 9.51
CA GLU A 166 26.85 5.98 8.87
C GLU A 166 26.50 4.80 9.79
N ALA A 167 27.43 4.38 10.66
CA ALA A 167 27.20 3.25 11.56
C ALA A 167 26.23 3.63 12.68
N ALA A 168 26.42 4.80 13.29
CA ALA A 168 25.53 5.36 14.30
C ALA A 168 24.13 5.60 13.74
N TRP A 169 24.03 6.14 12.52
CA TRP A 169 22.75 6.33 11.82
C TRP A 169 22.03 5.00 11.59
N ARG A 170 22.72 3.98 11.07
CA ARG A 170 22.14 2.65 10.83
C ARG A 170 21.65 2.00 12.13
N GLU A 171 22.43 2.08 13.21
CA GLU A 171 21.99 1.49 14.49
C GLU A 171 20.81 2.25 15.07
N ARG A 172 20.79 3.58 14.99
CA ARG A 172 19.62 4.35 15.39
C ARG A 172 18.36 3.97 14.59
N VAL A 173 18.47 3.85 13.27
CA VAL A 173 17.33 3.43 12.44
C VAL A 173 16.87 2.01 12.79
N ARG A 174 17.81 1.08 13.07
CA ARG A 174 17.47 -0.26 13.58
C ARG A 174 16.76 -0.19 14.92
N ASP A 175 17.23 0.63 15.86
CA ASP A 175 16.63 0.79 17.18
C ASP A 175 15.21 1.38 17.11
N GLU A 176 15.01 2.39 16.25
CA GLU A 176 13.71 2.97 15.96
C GLU A 176 12.68 1.91 15.51
N ILE A 177 13.10 0.96 14.68
CA ILE A 177 12.18 -0.07 14.16
C ILE A 177 12.08 -1.23 15.16
N ARG A 178 13.20 -1.78 15.60
CA ARG A 178 13.25 -2.93 16.53
C ARG A 178 12.55 -2.62 17.84
N GLY A 179 12.86 -1.49 18.47
CA GLY A 179 12.31 -1.11 19.76
C GLY A 179 10.80 -0.88 19.73
N ALA A 180 10.26 -0.33 18.64
CA ALA A 180 8.81 -0.22 18.45
C ALA A 180 8.15 -1.59 18.30
N GLY A 181 8.78 -2.52 17.58
CA GLY A 181 8.30 -3.89 17.46
C GLY A 181 8.27 -4.63 18.79
N GLU A 182 9.33 -4.50 19.59
CA GLU A 182 9.40 -5.07 20.95
C GLU A 182 8.35 -4.46 21.88
N ARG A 183 8.12 -3.15 21.79
CA ARG A 183 7.13 -2.44 22.59
C ARG A 183 5.70 -2.88 22.24
N LEU A 184 5.39 -3.02 20.95
CA LEU A 184 4.12 -3.57 20.47
C LEU A 184 3.90 -5.01 20.94
N ALA A 185 4.93 -5.83 20.87
CA ALA A 185 4.86 -7.21 21.33
C ALA A 185 4.56 -7.32 22.83
N ALA A 186 5.13 -6.41 23.64
CA ALA A 186 4.85 -6.36 25.07
C ALA A 186 3.38 -6.05 25.41
N GLU A 187 2.64 -5.36 24.53
CA GLU A 187 1.24 -4.97 24.74
C GLU A 187 0.22 -5.91 24.10
N ALA A 188 0.53 -6.38 22.89
CA ALA A 188 -0.43 -7.12 22.05
C ALA A 188 0.00 -8.55 21.70
N GLY A 189 1.15 -9.03 22.21
CA GLY A 189 1.61 -10.40 22.02
C GLY A 189 2.65 -10.56 20.91
N GLU A 190 2.41 -11.45 19.96
CA GLU A 190 3.42 -11.73 18.92
C GLU A 190 3.58 -10.53 17.96
N PRO A 191 4.82 -10.12 17.63
CA PRO A 191 5.05 -9.00 16.73
C PRO A 191 4.51 -9.31 15.32
N VAL A 192 3.73 -8.38 14.78
CA VAL A 192 3.25 -8.44 13.40
C VAL A 192 4.40 -8.03 12.46
N PRO A 193 4.76 -8.83 11.44
CA PRO A 193 5.96 -8.60 10.64
C PRO A 193 5.74 -7.55 9.53
N VAL A 194 5.24 -6.37 9.88
CA VAL A 194 4.97 -5.27 8.94
C VAL A 194 5.39 -3.93 9.52
N PHE A 195 6.01 -3.11 8.67
CA PHE A 195 6.51 -1.78 9.00
C PHE A 195 6.01 -0.76 7.99
N ALA A 196 5.43 0.35 8.47
CA ALA A 196 5.14 1.51 7.63
C ALA A 196 6.26 2.53 7.78
N TYR A 197 6.85 2.96 6.67
CA TYR A 197 7.87 4.01 6.68
C TYR A 197 7.24 5.35 7.08
N PRO A 198 7.69 6.02 8.17
CA PRO A 198 7.29 7.39 8.46
C PRO A 198 7.43 8.27 7.23
N TYR A 199 6.41 9.07 6.93
CA TYR A 199 6.36 9.96 5.75
C TYR A 199 6.45 9.24 4.38
N GLY A 200 6.44 7.91 4.35
CA GLY A 200 6.75 7.08 3.19
C GLY A 200 8.22 7.12 2.76
N GLU A 201 9.10 7.68 3.58
CA GLU A 201 10.49 7.93 3.23
C GLU A 201 11.37 6.71 3.50
N TYR A 202 12.06 6.26 2.45
CA TYR A 202 13.08 5.23 2.54
C TYR A 202 14.12 5.42 1.44
N ASP A 203 15.33 4.92 1.68
CA ASP A 203 16.39 4.75 0.70
C ASP A 203 16.76 3.26 0.63
N ARG A 204 17.85 2.93 -0.08
CA ARG A 204 18.35 1.55 -0.18
C ARG A 204 18.70 0.96 1.18
N GLU A 205 19.30 1.76 2.05
CA GLU A 205 19.85 1.34 3.33
C GLU A 205 18.76 1.12 4.39
N VAL A 206 17.80 2.03 4.51
CA VAL A 206 16.62 1.86 5.37
C VAL A 206 15.80 0.64 4.92
N ARG A 207 15.63 0.44 3.60
CA ARG A 207 14.97 -0.77 3.08
C ARG A 207 15.72 -2.05 3.47
N ALA A 208 17.05 -2.06 3.36
CA ALA A 208 17.86 -3.21 3.76
C ALA A 208 17.73 -3.51 5.27
N ILE A 209 17.64 -2.48 6.11
CA ILE A 209 17.38 -2.65 7.54
C ILE A 209 16.01 -3.33 7.78
N VAL A 210 14.96 -2.91 7.07
CA VAL A 210 13.63 -3.52 7.17
C VAL A 210 13.66 -5.00 6.74
N GLU A 211 14.40 -5.32 5.69
CA GLU A 211 14.63 -6.70 5.24
C GLU A 211 15.37 -7.54 6.28
N ASP A 212 16.48 -7.04 6.83
CA ASP A 212 17.27 -7.73 7.85
C ASP A 212 16.48 -8.02 9.14
N LEU A 213 15.52 -7.14 9.47
CA LEU A 213 14.62 -7.33 10.61
C LEU A 213 13.49 -8.32 10.30
N GLY A 214 13.44 -8.90 9.09
CA GLY A 214 12.43 -9.88 8.69
C GLY A 214 11.05 -9.28 8.44
N LEU A 215 10.95 -7.96 8.25
CA LEU A 215 9.69 -7.24 8.13
C LEU A 215 9.31 -7.03 6.66
N TYR A 216 8.02 -7.09 6.35
CA TYR A 216 7.50 -6.43 5.15
C TYR A 216 7.49 -4.92 5.39
N GLY A 217 7.74 -4.13 4.34
CA GLY A 217 7.68 -2.68 4.43
C GLY A 217 6.59 -2.12 3.52
N VAL A 218 5.83 -1.13 4.00
CA VAL A 218 4.81 -0.42 3.22
C VAL A 218 5.11 1.07 3.15
N GLY A 219 5.11 1.63 1.93
CA GLY A 219 5.39 3.03 1.68
C GLY A 219 4.14 3.87 1.40
N GLN A 220 4.35 5.09 0.91
CA GLN A 220 3.26 6.01 0.50
C GLN A 220 3.25 6.29 -1.02
N GLN A 221 4.08 5.59 -1.78
CA GLN A 221 4.04 5.55 -3.23
C GLN A 221 2.78 4.81 -3.71
N SER A 222 2.05 5.43 -4.63
CA SER A 222 0.73 4.96 -5.07
C SER A 222 0.84 3.76 -6.00
N GLY A 223 -0.04 2.77 -5.85
CA GLY A 223 -0.08 1.59 -6.72
C GLY A 223 -0.71 0.39 -6.05
N ALA A 224 -1.16 -0.57 -6.86
CA ALA A 224 -1.50 -1.90 -6.39
C ALA A 224 -0.21 -2.70 -6.13
N VAL A 225 -0.26 -3.62 -5.16
CA VAL A 225 0.83 -4.53 -4.81
C VAL A 225 0.54 -5.91 -5.39
N GLY A 226 1.54 -6.57 -5.95
CA GLY A 226 1.41 -7.94 -6.45
C GLY A 226 2.68 -8.76 -6.29
N ALA A 227 2.68 -9.99 -6.79
CA ALA A 227 3.77 -10.95 -6.57
C ALA A 227 5.14 -10.48 -7.08
N GLY A 228 5.19 -9.62 -8.11
CA GLY A 228 6.42 -9.02 -8.63
C GLY A 228 6.80 -7.68 -7.99
N SER A 229 6.07 -7.21 -6.96
CA SER A 229 6.39 -5.97 -6.25
C SER A 229 7.50 -6.18 -5.21
N ASP A 230 8.27 -5.13 -4.94
CA ASP A 230 9.19 -5.09 -3.80
C ASP A 230 8.37 -5.07 -2.49
N LEU A 231 8.25 -6.22 -1.81
CA LEU A 231 7.48 -6.34 -0.56
C LEU A 231 8.20 -5.76 0.66
N ARG A 232 9.44 -5.28 0.51
CA ARG A 232 10.09 -4.41 1.51
C ARG A 232 9.68 -2.96 1.32
N ALA A 233 9.03 -2.62 0.21
CA ALA A 233 8.45 -1.30 -0.01
C ALA A 233 7.16 -1.39 -0.84
N ALA A 234 6.20 -2.17 -0.34
CA ALA A 234 4.91 -2.34 -1.00
C ALA A 234 4.17 -0.99 -1.10
N PRO A 235 3.59 -0.67 -2.27
CA PRO A 235 2.86 0.57 -2.49
C PRO A 235 1.53 0.60 -1.72
N ARG A 236 1.08 1.80 -1.39
CA ARG A 236 -0.26 2.07 -0.81
C ARG A 236 -0.85 3.29 -1.50
N PHE A 237 -2.18 3.37 -1.56
CA PHE A 237 -2.85 4.60 -1.96
C PHE A 237 -3.18 5.45 -0.73
N PRO A 238 -2.53 6.62 -0.55
CA PRO A 238 -2.96 7.61 0.43
C PRO A 238 -4.38 8.07 0.12
N VAL A 239 -5.25 8.00 1.12
CA VAL A 239 -6.62 8.50 1.05
C VAL A 239 -6.78 9.60 2.09
N ALA A 240 -6.91 10.83 1.60
CA ALA A 240 -7.16 12.04 2.37
C ALA A 240 -8.07 12.95 1.55
N THR A 241 -8.67 13.98 2.15
CA THR A 241 -9.71 14.84 1.52
C THR A 241 -9.45 15.20 0.05
N PRO A 242 -8.24 15.62 -0.39
CA PRO A 242 -7.99 15.92 -1.81
C PRO A 242 -8.14 14.75 -2.79
N TYR A 243 -8.12 13.52 -2.29
CA TYR A 243 -8.10 12.25 -3.03
C TYR A 243 -9.17 11.26 -2.56
N ALA A 244 -10.11 11.73 -1.75
CA ALA A 244 -11.11 10.89 -1.09
C ALA A 244 -12.41 10.79 -1.89
N ASP A 245 -12.58 11.54 -2.98
CA ASP A 245 -13.75 11.35 -3.83
C ASP A 245 -13.70 10.02 -4.58
N LEU A 246 -14.86 9.37 -4.75
CA LEU A 246 -14.96 8.06 -5.39
C LEU A 246 -14.63 8.09 -6.89
N ASP A 247 -14.77 9.23 -7.55
CA ASP A 247 -14.34 9.40 -8.94
C ASP A 247 -12.82 9.27 -9.09
N ASP A 248 -12.06 9.59 -8.04
CA ASP A 248 -10.60 9.42 -7.98
C ASP A 248 -10.20 8.08 -7.33
N LEU A 249 -10.90 7.64 -6.29
CA LEU A 249 -10.58 6.39 -5.58
C LEU A 249 -11.00 5.12 -6.34
N GLY A 250 -12.14 5.13 -7.03
CA GLY A 250 -12.67 3.97 -7.75
C GLY A 250 -11.71 3.42 -8.82
N PRO A 251 -11.09 4.25 -9.68
CA PRO A 251 -10.04 3.81 -10.59
C PRO A 251 -8.80 3.22 -9.89
N LYS A 252 -8.40 3.77 -8.74
CA LYS A 252 -7.25 3.28 -7.95
C LYS A 252 -7.54 1.91 -7.33
N LEU A 253 -8.74 1.72 -6.81
CA LEU A 253 -9.22 0.44 -6.25
C LEU A 253 -9.25 -0.69 -7.28
N ARG A 254 -9.42 -0.36 -8.57
CA ARG A 254 -9.38 -1.32 -9.67
C ARG A 254 -8.00 -1.43 -10.33
N SER A 255 -7.00 -0.72 -9.83
CA SER A 255 -5.66 -0.73 -10.42
C SER A 255 -4.97 -2.07 -10.24
N ARG A 256 -4.05 -2.37 -11.16
CA ARG A 256 -3.19 -3.55 -11.14
C ARG A 256 -1.73 -3.11 -10.98
N PRO A 257 -0.82 -3.93 -10.44
CA PRO A 257 0.59 -3.58 -10.40
C PRO A 257 1.12 -3.46 -11.83
N LEU A 258 1.91 -2.41 -12.12
CA LEU A 258 2.65 -2.33 -13.36
C LEU A 258 3.95 -3.14 -13.22
N PRO A 259 4.18 -4.19 -14.03
CA PRO A 259 5.41 -4.97 -14.00
C PRO A 259 6.59 -4.13 -14.48
N VAL A 260 7.40 -3.62 -13.55
CA VAL A 260 8.57 -2.79 -13.87
C VAL A 260 9.76 -3.11 -12.98
N THR A 261 10.94 -3.01 -13.57
CA THR A 261 12.22 -2.97 -12.84
C THR A 261 12.79 -1.55 -12.89
N VAL A 262 13.12 -0.98 -11.73
CA VAL A 262 13.84 0.31 -11.68
C VAL A 262 15.31 0.06 -12.04
N LEU A 263 15.79 0.68 -13.11
CA LEU A 263 17.19 0.55 -13.55
C LEU A 263 18.07 1.64 -13.00
N ALA A 264 17.53 2.86 -12.89
CA ALA A 264 18.26 3.99 -12.33
C ALA A 264 17.31 5.12 -11.91
N PRO A 265 17.68 5.89 -10.88
CA PRO A 265 18.77 5.61 -9.94
C PRO A 265 18.36 4.51 -8.95
N GLU A 266 19.36 3.99 -8.24
CA GLU A 266 19.15 3.00 -7.18
C GLU A 266 18.51 3.62 -5.94
N ASP A 267 18.80 4.90 -5.67
CA ASP A 267 18.37 5.61 -4.47
C ASP A 267 17.23 6.62 -4.75
N ARG A 268 16.47 6.93 -3.71
CA ARG A 268 15.34 7.86 -3.68
C ARG A 268 15.72 9.24 -3.16
N VAL A 269 16.82 9.34 -2.41
CA VAL A 269 17.35 10.61 -1.94
C VAL A 269 18.17 11.27 -3.04
N LEU A 270 17.73 12.45 -3.46
CA LEU A 270 18.36 13.23 -4.51
C LEU A 270 19.46 14.14 -3.97
N PRO A 271 20.55 14.37 -4.72
CA PRO A 271 21.45 15.48 -4.46
C PRO A 271 20.71 16.83 -4.50
N ALA A 272 21.18 17.81 -3.72
CA ALA A 272 20.53 19.12 -3.60
C ALA A 272 20.39 19.87 -4.93
N GLU A 273 21.38 19.71 -5.81
CA GLU A 273 21.50 20.28 -7.13
C GLU A 273 20.65 19.56 -8.20
N ALA A 274 20.12 18.37 -7.89
CA ALA A 274 19.31 17.61 -8.84
C ALA A 274 18.03 18.36 -9.20
N ARG A 275 17.91 18.80 -10.46
CA ARG A 275 16.76 19.62 -10.90
C ARG A 275 15.66 18.76 -11.51
N ARG A 276 15.97 17.98 -12.54
CA ARG A 276 15.01 17.19 -13.33
C ARG A 276 15.47 15.73 -13.39
N PRO A 277 15.44 15.00 -12.26
CA PRO A 277 16.02 13.66 -12.19
C PRO A 277 15.31 12.72 -13.17
N GLU A 278 16.10 11.90 -13.84
CA GLU A 278 15.61 10.85 -14.74
C GLU A 278 15.32 9.59 -13.93
N LEU A 279 14.15 9.00 -14.17
CA LEU A 279 13.85 7.64 -13.73
C LEU A 279 13.90 6.73 -14.96
N ARG A 280 14.74 5.71 -14.94
CA ARG A 280 14.80 4.66 -15.96
C ARG A 280 14.13 3.40 -15.45
N LEU A 281 13.18 2.91 -16.24
CA LEU A 281 12.41 1.72 -15.95
C LEU A 281 12.58 0.73 -17.10
N ARG A 282 12.73 -0.56 -16.76
CA ARG A 282 12.43 -1.65 -17.70
C ARG A 282 10.98 -2.04 -17.49
N LEU A 283 10.21 -2.01 -18.55
CA LEU A 283 8.84 -2.50 -18.59
C LEU A 283 8.88 -3.99 -18.87
N GLU A 284 8.46 -4.81 -17.91
CA GLU A 284 8.42 -6.26 -18.07
C GLU A 284 7.15 -6.66 -18.85
N GLU A 285 7.17 -7.81 -19.53
CA GLU A 285 5.98 -8.28 -20.26
C GLU A 285 4.76 -8.42 -19.35
N GLY A 286 3.59 -8.01 -19.85
CA GLY A 286 2.36 -8.08 -19.07
C GLY A 286 1.11 -7.59 -19.80
N PRO A 287 -0.07 -7.71 -19.16
CA PRO A 287 -1.37 -7.44 -19.78
C PRO A 287 -1.72 -5.94 -19.83
N TYR A 288 -0.80 -5.11 -20.33
CA TYR A 288 -0.97 -3.65 -20.42
C TYR A 288 -0.42 -3.08 -21.74
N ARG A 289 -0.88 -1.88 -22.09
CA ARG A 289 -0.43 -1.18 -23.31
C ARG A 289 0.83 -0.36 -23.03
N ALA A 290 2.01 -0.98 -23.16
CA ALA A 290 3.29 -0.31 -22.94
C ALA A 290 3.46 0.97 -23.79
N GLY A 291 3.04 0.94 -25.06
CA GLY A 291 3.04 2.12 -25.95
C GLY A 291 2.23 3.31 -25.41
N ALA A 292 1.20 3.05 -24.60
CA ALA A 292 0.33 4.05 -23.98
C ALA A 292 0.76 4.47 -22.56
N LEU A 293 1.93 4.01 -22.07
CA LEU A 293 2.47 4.41 -20.77
C LEU A 293 2.53 5.95 -20.66
N ALA A 294 1.95 6.48 -19.58
CA ALA A 294 2.02 7.89 -19.22
C ALA A 294 2.56 8.02 -17.80
N CYS A 295 3.50 8.94 -17.60
CA CYS A 295 4.05 9.24 -16.27
C CYS A 295 3.78 10.69 -15.89
N TYR A 296 3.59 10.92 -14.59
CA TYR A 296 3.19 12.20 -14.02
C TYR A 296 4.03 12.50 -12.79
N ALA A 297 4.53 13.73 -12.68
CA ALA A 297 5.18 14.20 -11.46
C ALA A 297 4.16 14.98 -10.62
N SER A 298 4.07 14.67 -9.32
CA SER A 298 3.19 15.37 -8.38
C SER A 298 3.34 16.89 -8.50
N GLY A 299 2.21 17.59 -8.66
CA GLY A 299 2.17 19.06 -8.81
C GLY A 299 2.68 19.60 -10.16
N GLN A 300 3.10 18.75 -11.10
CA GLN A 300 3.61 19.19 -12.42
C GLN A 300 2.88 18.56 -13.62
N GLY A 301 2.06 17.55 -13.40
CA GLY A 301 1.33 16.85 -14.47
C GLY A 301 2.24 15.94 -15.30
N ARG A 302 1.91 15.78 -16.58
CA ARG A 302 2.53 14.78 -17.46
C ARG A 302 4.02 15.07 -17.70
N MET A 303 4.83 14.03 -17.53
CA MET A 303 6.28 14.02 -17.72
C MET A 303 6.67 13.82 -19.18
N GLU A 304 7.94 14.11 -19.49
CA GLU A 304 8.58 13.67 -20.72
C GLU A 304 8.87 12.16 -20.63
N ARG A 305 8.68 11.45 -21.74
CA ARG A 305 8.90 10.00 -21.86
C ARG A 305 9.68 9.73 -23.15
N THR A 306 10.79 9.01 -23.03
CA THR A 306 11.60 8.57 -24.17
C THR A 306 11.90 7.08 -24.05
N TRP A 307 11.70 6.33 -25.14
CA TRP A 307 12.20 4.97 -25.23
C TRP A 307 13.72 5.03 -25.36
N VAL A 308 14.43 4.45 -24.40
CA VAL A 308 15.89 4.27 -24.47
C VAL A 308 16.19 3.05 -25.35
N SER A 309 15.39 1.99 -25.18
CA SER A 309 15.36 0.82 -26.06
C SER A 309 13.94 0.27 -26.07
N GLU A 310 13.22 0.40 -27.18
CA GLU A 310 11.87 -0.15 -27.31
C GLU A 310 11.90 -1.68 -27.36
N ALA A 311 12.91 -2.26 -27.99
CA ALA A 311 13.10 -3.71 -28.08
C ALA A 311 13.33 -4.37 -26.71
N GLU A 312 13.98 -3.67 -25.78
CA GLU A 312 14.23 -4.16 -24.41
C GLU A 312 13.21 -3.61 -23.38
N GLY A 313 12.19 -2.87 -23.83
CA GLY A 313 11.20 -2.25 -22.96
C GLY A 313 11.75 -1.17 -22.02
N VAL A 314 12.90 -0.57 -22.33
CA VAL A 314 13.55 0.42 -21.46
C VAL A 314 13.06 1.83 -21.78
N VAL A 315 12.45 2.47 -20.79
CA VAL A 315 11.92 3.83 -20.86
C VAL A 315 12.60 4.73 -19.85
N ALA A 316 12.87 5.97 -20.27
CA ALA A 316 13.31 7.05 -19.40
C ALA A 316 12.20 8.10 -19.27
N VAL A 317 11.98 8.56 -18.03
CA VAL A 317 11.01 9.63 -17.76
C VAL A 317 11.65 10.76 -16.97
N ARG A 318 11.29 11.99 -17.33
CA ARG A 318 11.79 13.21 -16.68
C ARG A 318 10.67 14.22 -16.45
N PRO A 319 10.68 14.95 -15.32
CA PRO A 319 9.72 16.01 -15.08
C PRO A 319 9.99 17.17 -16.05
N ARG A 320 8.96 17.91 -16.44
CA ARG A 320 9.11 19.07 -17.34
C ARG A 320 9.72 20.29 -16.65
N LYS A 321 9.50 20.43 -15.33
CA LYS A 321 10.02 21.54 -14.53
C LYS A 321 10.97 21.00 -13.45
N PRO A 322 11.90 21.81 -12.93
CA PRO A 322 12.69 21.43 -11.77
C PRO A 322 11.82 20.98 -10.59
N LEU A 323 12.26 19.95 -9.87
CA LEU A 323 11.64 19.55 -8.62
C LEU A 323 11.94 20.60 -7.53
N ARG A 324 10.97 20.79 -6.64
CA ARG A 324 11.17 21.55 -5.40
C ARG A 324 11.81 20.63 -4.35
N SER A 325 12.39 21.22 -3.30
CA SER A 325 12.72 20.47 -2.08
C SER A 325 11.46 19.79 -1.55
N GLY A 326 11.61 18.63 -0.92
CA GLY A 326 10.48 17.86 -0.43
C GLY A 326 10.35 16.48 -1.08
N ARG A 327 9.20 15.88 -0.84
CA ARG A 327 8.75 14.62 -1.43
C ARG A 327 8.07 14.88 -2.77
N THR A 328 8.44 14.12 -3.81
CA THR A 328 7.76 14.16 -5.12
C THR A 328 7.53 12.75 -5.64
N LYS A 329 6.28 12.39 -5.95
CA LYS A 329 5.97 11.11 -6.59
C LYS A 329 6.02 11.23 -8.11
N TYR A 330 6.65 10.25 -8.76
CA TYR A 330 6.45 9.94 -10.18
C TYR A 330 5.47 8.78 -10.25
N ASN A 331 4.27 9.02 -10.78
CA ASN A 331 3.25 8.00 -10.99
C ASN A 331 3.23 7.64 -12.47
N CYS A 332 3.45 6.38 -12.80
CA CYS A 332 3.42 5.84 -14.15
C CYS A 332 2.24 4.88 -14.28
N THR A 333 1.37 5.13 -15.25
CA THR A 333 0.20 4.30 -15.52
C THR A 333 0.14 3.87 -16.97
N ALA A 334 -0.30 2.63 -17.19
CA ALA A 334 -0.58 2.08 -18.51
C ALA A 334 -1.97 1.43 -18.50
N PRO A 335 -2.83 1.70 -19.49
CA PRO A 335 -4.12 1.02 -19.56
C PRO A 335 -3.96 -0.50 -19.73
N SER A 336 -4.84 -1.27 -19.11
CA SER A 336 -4.90 -2.72 -19.28
C SER A 336 -5.28 -3.10 -20.72
N ASN A 337 -4.80 -4.27 -21.16
CA ASN A 337 -5.25 -4.97 -22.38
C ASN A 337 -6.48 -5.85 -22.14
N GLU A 338 -6.76 -6.18 -20.89
CA GLU A 338 -7.76 -7.20 -20.53
C GLU A 338 -9.09 -6.59 -20.08
N GLU A 339 -9.06 -5.36 -19.53
CA GLU A 339 -10.24 -4.74 -18.94
C GLU A 339 -10.26 -3.23 -19.20
N SER A 340 -11.36 -2.74 -19.76
CA SER A 340 -11.53 -1.31 -20.04
C SER A 340 -11.67 -0.51 -18.74
N GLY A 341 -11.00 0.64 -18.67
CA GLY A 341 -11.00 1.51 -17.49
C GLY A 341 -10.08 1.04 -16.35
N VAL A 342 -9.41 -0.10 -16.50
CA VAL A 342 -8.37 -0.58 -15.57
C VAL A 342 -6.99 -0.10 -16.02
N PHE A 343 -6.18 0.33 -15.06
CA PHE A 343 -4.81 0.77 -15.28
C PHE A 343 -3.84 -0.05 -14.44
N HIS A 344 -2.71 -0.39 -15.05
CA HIS A 344 -1.52 -0.82 -14.35
C HIS A 344 -0.80 0.39 -13.80
N TRP A 345 -0.42 0.35 -12.53
CA TRP A 345 0.09 1.49 -11.79
C TRP A 345 1.43 1.16 -11.12
N PHE A 346 2.40 2.06 -11.28
CA PHE A 346 3.66 2.07 -10.54
C PHE A 346 3.96 3.49 -10.09
N SER A 347 4.56 3.64 -8.91
CA SER A 347 5.04 4.94 -8.46
C SER A 347 6.40 4.89 -7.80
N TYR A 348 7.15 5.97 -7.97
CA TYR A 348 8.46 6.18 -7.37
C TYR A 348 8.45 7.47 -6.56
N LEU A 349 8.78 7.39 -5.27
CA LEU A 349 8.89 8.56 -4.40
C LEU A 349 10.34 9.07 -4.38
N TRP A 350 10.51 10.34 -4.71
CA TRP A 350 11.76 11.09 -4.58
C TRP A 350 11.76 11.93 -3.31
N ILE A 351 12.93 12.07 -2.71
CA ILE A 351 13.17 12.90 -1.53
C ILE A 351 14.30 13.86 -1.88
N LYS A 352 14.01 15.17 -1.90
CA LYS A 352 14.98 16.19 -2.30
C LYS A 352 15.26 17.17 -1.16
N PRO A 353 16.51 17.32 -0.70
CA PRO A 353 16.88 18.35 0.26
C PRO A 353 16.80 19.75 -0.36
N ASN A 354 16.95 20.76 0.50
CA ASN A 354 17.06 22.15 0.12
C ASN A 354 18.31 22.39 -0.75
N PRO A 355 18.34 23.50 -1.53
CA PRO A 355 19.50 23.83 -2.35
C PRO A 355 20.82 23.97 -1.58
N ASP A 356 20.77 24.26 -0.28
CA ASP A 356 21.93 24.33 0.61
C ASP A 356 22.34 22.98 1.24
N GLY A 357 21.65 21.88 0.87
CA GLY A 357 21.87 20.54 1.41
C GLY A 357 21.14 20.26 2.73
N SER A 358 20.49 21.25 3.34
CA SER A 358 19.69 21.04 4.55
C SER A 358 18.38 20.31 4.24
N TRP A 359 17.79 19.68 5.26
CA TRP A 359 16.48 19.05 5.12
C TRP A 359 15.35 20.06 5.23
N TYR A 360 14.32 19.91 4.38
CA TYR A 360 13.11 20.74 4.45
C TYR A 360 12.32 20.48 5.74
N ARG A 361 11.61 21.50 6.21
CA ARG A 361 10.60 21.35 7.26
C ARG A 361 9.31 20.86 6.62
N GLU A 362 8.56 20.05 7.38
CA GLU A 362 7.23 19.59 6.97
C GLU A 362 6.14 20.59 7.33
#